data_AF-A0A918Z1F5-F1
#
_entry.id   AF-A0A918Z1F5-F1
#
_cell.length_a   1.000
_cell.length_b   1.000
_cell.length_c   1.000
_cell.angle_alpha   90.00
_cell.angle_beta   90.00
_cell.angle_gamma   90.00
#
_symmetry.space_group_name_H-M   'P 1'
#
loop_
_entity.id
_entity.type
_entity.pdbx_description
1 polymer ?
#
loop_
_entity_poly.entity_id
_entity_poly.type
_entity_poly.pdbx_seq_one_letter_code
_entity_poly.pdbx_strand_id
1 'polypeptide(L)' 'MWEAESAVIDAGRSAALSCRSWQDFSAGYILGRSLHFDEEEFGEWYTDMVEAHRILMSDPGSPWLNVPFR' A
#
# COMPACT_ATOMS: atom_id res chain seq x y z
N MET A 1 6.53 6.71 22.26
CA MET A 1 5.92 5.46 21.72
C MET A 1 4.51 5.67 21.18
N TRP A 2 3.70 6.61 21.68
CA TRP A 2 2.31 6.80 21.20
C TRP A 2 2.16 7.52 19.85
N GLU A 3 3.16 8.32 19.43
CA GLU A 3 3.09 9.04 18.15
C GLU A 3 3.07 8.11 16.94
N ALA A 4 3.85 7.02 16.98
CA ALA A 4 3.89 6.06 15.89
C ALA A 4 2.56 5.32 15.73
N GLU A 5 1.93 4.92 16.84
CA GLU A 5 0.62 4.25 16.83
C GLU A 5 -0.47 5.18 16.31
N SER A 6 -0.52 6.43 16.77
CA SER A 6 -1.49 7.42 16.30
C SER A 6 -1.30 7.71 14.81
N ALA A 7 -0.05 7.84 14.36
CA ALA A 7 0.25 8.08 12.95
C ALA A 7 -0.22 6.92 12.05
N VAL A 8 -0.07 5.67 12.49
CA VAL A 8 -0.56 4.49 11.75
C VAL A 8 -2.10 4.48 11.68
N ILE A 9 -2.78 4.82 12.77
CA ILE A 9 -4.25 4.89 12.81
C ILE A 9 -4.77 6.00 11.88
N ASP A 10 -4.15 7.18 11.90
CA ASP A 10 -4.58 8.32 11.09
C ASP A 10 -4.28 8.09 9.59
N ALA A 11 -3.14 7.50 9.27
CA ALA A 11 -2.80 7.09 7.91
C ALA A 11 -3.80 6.03 7.38
N GLY A 12 -4.12 5.02 8.20
CA GLY A 12 -5.10 3.99 7.85
C GLY A 12 -6.50 4.57 7.62
N ARG A 13 -6.94 5.51 8.46
CA ARG A 13 -8.23 6.19 8.28
C ARG A 13 -8.28 7.04 7.01
N SER A 14 -7.21 7.78 6.73
CA SER A 14 -7.12 8.63 5.54
C SER A 14 -7.11 7.81 4.26
N ALA A 15 -6.43 6.66 4.30
CA ALA A 15 -6.42 5.67 3.24
C ALA A 15 -7.80 5.06 3.00
N ALA A 16 -8.52 4.65 4.06
CA ALA A 16 -9.86 4.07 3.95
C ALA A 16 -10.90 5.02 3.33
N LEU A 17 -10.69 6.34 3.43
CA LEU A 17 -11.56 7.33 2.78
C LEU A 17 -11.33 7.43 1.26
N SER A 18 -10.12 7.13 0.79
CA SER A 18 -9.71 7.33 -0.60
C SER A 18 -9.62 6.03 -1.40
N CYS A 19 -9.34 4.91 -0.72
CA CYS A 19 -9.19 3.58 -1.30
C CYS A 19 -10.43 2.75 -0.98
N ARG A 20 -10.94 1.99 -1.95
CA ARG A 20 -12.16 1.19 -1.77
C ARG A 20 -11.86 -0.30 -1.56
N SER A 21 -10.58 -0.66 -1.57
CA SER A 21 -10.09 -2.03 -1.44
C SER A 21 -8.59 -2.03 -1.07
N TRP A 22 -8.09 -3.18 -0.62
CA TRP A 22 -6.64 -3.39 -0.40
C TRP A 22 -5.83 -3.18 -1.69
N GLN A 23 -6.42 -3.50 -2.83
CA GLN A 23 -5.87 -3.29 -4.18
C GLN A 23 -5.63 -1.80 -4.43
N ASP A 24 -6.64 -0.97 -4.24
CA ASP A 24 -6.56 0.47 -4.46
C ASP A 24 -5.54 1.10 -3.52
N PHE A 25 -5.52 0.65 -2.26
CA PHE A 25 -4.57 1.12 -1.26
C PHE A 25 -3.13 0.81 -1.65
N SER A 26 -2.86 -0.43 -2.05
CA SER A 26 -1.51 -0.82 -2.41
C SER A 26 -1.01 -0.18 -3.69
N ALA A 27 -1.85 -0.09 -4.72
CA ALA A 27 -1.47 0.58 -5.96
C ALA A 27 -1.16 2.06 -5.69
N GLY A 28 -2.00 2.74 -4.89
CA GLY A 28 -1.78 4.12 -4.47
C GLY A 28 -0.50 4.30 -3.64
N TYR A 29 -0.22 3.40 -2.70
CA TYR A 29 0.99 3.44 -1.88
C TYR A 29 2.27 3.33 -2.72
N ILE A 30 2.30 2.38 -3.66
CA ILE A 30 3.46 2.14 -4.53
C ILE A 30 3.69 3.34 -5.45
N LEU A 31 2.63 3.85 -6.09
CA LEU A 31 2.70 5.05 -6.93
C LEU A 31 3.16 6.28 -6.12
N GLY A 32 2.62 6.48 -4.92
CA GLY A 32 3.00 7.59 -4.05
C GLY A 32 4.48 7.53 -3.63
N ARG A 33 5.02 6.33 -3.39
CA ARG A 33 6.44 6.15 -3.09
C ARG A 33 7.32 6.39 -4.32
N SER A 34 6.91 5.95 -5.51
CA SER A 34 7.65 6.23 -6.75
C SER A 34 7.69 7.73 -7.08
N LEU A 35 6.57 8.43 -6.94
CA LEU A 35 6.54 9.89 -7.14
C LEU A 35 7.40 10.65 -6.13
N HIS A 36 7.48 10.17 -4.88
CA HIS A 36 8.23 10.85 -3.83
C HIS A 36 9.75 10.57 -3.87
N PHE A 37 10.15 9.36 -4.25
CA PHE A 37 11.54 8.90 -4.06
C PHE A 37 12.33 8.67 -5.35
N ASP A 38 11.69 8.67 -6.52
CA ASP A 38 12.30 8.12 -7.74
C ASP A 38 12.41 9.11 -8.90
N GLU A 39 12.23 10.41 -8.67
CA GLU A 39 12.23 11.45 -9.74
C GLU A 39 11.36 11.08 -10.97
N GLU A 40 10.32 10.25 -10.77
CA GLU A 40 9.46 9.71 -11.83
C GLU A 40 10.13 8.70 -12.80
N GLU A 41 11.31 8.16 -12.49
CA GLU A 41 11.99 7.16 -13.34
C GLU A 41 11.38 5.75 -13.26
N PHE A 42 10.62 5.42 -12.21
CA PHE A 42 10.05 4.09 -11.98
C PHE A 42 11.10 2.96 -12.05
N GLY A 43 12.19 3.12 -11.30
CA GLY A 43 13.35 2.23 -11.26
C GLY A 43 13.12 0.89 -10.55
N GLU A 44 14.21 0.22 -10.16
CA GLU A 44 14.19 -1.14 -9.58
C GLU A 44 13.27 -1.24 -8.36
N TRP A 45 13.25 -0.20 -7.52
CA TRP A 45 12.42 -0.16 -6.32
C TRP A 45 10.91 -0.16 -6.65
N TYR A 46 10.49 0.51 -7.72
CA TYR A 46 9.10 0.44 -8.19
C TYR A 46 8.74 -0.97 -8.66
N THR A 47 9.64 -1.61 -9.41
CA THR A 47 9.42 -2.94 -9.97
C THR A 47 9.31 -3.99 -8.86
N ASP A 48 10.18 -3.93 -7.85
CA ASP A 48 10.13 -4.78 -6.66
C ASP A 48 8.81 -4.61 -5.90
N MET A 49 8.33 -3.37 -5.78
CA MET A 49 7.05 -3.08 -5.12
C MET A 49 5.85 -3.58 -5.95
N VAL A 50 5.89 -3.48 -7.28
CA VAL A 50 4.87 -4.07 -8.16
C VAL A 50 4.85 -5.59 -8.04
N GLU A 51 6.01 -6.23 -7.94
CA GLU A 51 6.11 -7.67 -7.72
C GLU A 51 5.52 -8.08 -6.36
N ALA A 52 5.88 -7.37 -5.29
CA ALA A 52 5.31 -7.59 -3.96
C ALA A 52 3.78 -7.41 -3.95
N HIS A 53 3.26 -6.38 -4.63
CA HIS A 53 1.82 -6.18 -4.81
C HIS A 53 1.16 -7.39 -5.47
N ARG A 54 1.72 -7.89 -6.57
CA ARG A 54 1.17 -9.06 -7.30
C ARG A 54 1.13 -10.31 -6.43
N ILE A 55 2.19 -10.56 -5.66
CA ILE A 55 2.26 -11.70 -4.74
C ILE A 55 1.16 -11.58 -3.67
N LEU A 56 1.08 -10.43 -3.00
CA LEU A 56 0.09 -10.19 -1.95
C LEU A 56 -1.36 -10.23 -2.47
N MET A 57 -1.57 -9.94 -3.77
CA MET A 57 -2.88 -10.01 -4.39
C MET A 57 -3.26 -11.38 -4.95
N SER A 58 -2.29 -12.30 -5.09
CA SER A 58 -2.51 -13.60 -5.72
C SER A 58 -2.38 -14.76 -4.75
N ASP A 59 -1.67 -14.59 -3.62
CA ASP A 59 -1.55 -15.62 -2.59
C ASP A 59 -2.89 -15.83 -1.87
N PRO A 60 -3.50 -17.03 -1.94
CA PRO A 60 -4.77 -17.33 -1.26
C PRO A 60 -4.72 -17.17 0.26
N GLY A 61 -3.55 -17.29 0.89
CA GLY A 61 -3.32 -17.07 2.31
C GLY A 61 -3.07 -15.61 2.68
N SER A 62 -3.03 -14.71 1.69
CA SER A 62 -2.70 -13.30 1.92
C SER A 62 -3.73 -12.62 2.82
N PRO A 63 -3.28 -11.83 3.82
CA PRO A 63 -4.19 -11.03 4.62
C PRO A 63 -4.96 -10.00 3.77
N TRP A 64 -4.45 -9.61 2.60
CA TRP A 64 -5.12 -8.63 1.75
C TRP A 64 -6.33 -9.20 1.00
N LEU A 65 -6.41 -10.52 0.87
CA LEU A 65 -7.59 -11.21 0.35
C LEU A 65 -8.55 -11.62 1.47
N ASN A 66 -8.03 -11.90 2.66
CA ASN A 66 -8.79 -12.53 3.74
C ASN A 66 -9.22 -11.58 4.87
N VAL A 67 -8.61 -10.40 4.99
CA VAL A 67 -8.99 -9.38 5.97
C VAL A 67 -9.88 -8.32 5.29
N PRO A 68 -11.09 -8.05 5.80
CA PRO A 68 -11.96 -7.02 5.25
C PRO A 68 -11.29 -5.64 5.26
N PHE A 69 -11.37 -4.91 4.14
CA PHE A 69 -11.06 -3.50 4.08
C PHE A 69 -12.22 -2.71 4.72
N ARG A 70 -11.98 -2.04 5.85
CA ARG A 70 -13.00 -1.33 6.65
C ARG A 70 -12.50 0.01 7.15
#